data_AF-A0A958GBA1-F1
#
_entry.id   AF-A0A958GBA1-F1
#
_cell.length_a   1.000
_cell.length_b   1.000
_cell.length_c   1.000
_cell.angle_alpha   90.00
_cell.angle_beta   90.00
_cell.angle_gamma   90.00
#
_symmetry.space_group_name_H-M   'P 1'
#
loop_
_entity.id
_entity.type
_entity.pdbx_description
1 polymer ?
#
loop_
_entity_poly.entity_id
_entity_poly.type
_entity_poly.pdbx_seq_one_letter_code
_entity_poly.pdbx_strand_id
1 'polypeptide(L)'
;SNLRDAVDRVISFENPDGKTYSLNPQTAVLMVRPRGWHLEEKHILIDGEAASGSLVDFGLYLFHNAKKLLEKGTGPYYYLPKLENHREARLWNDVFNFAQNELHLPLGTIKVTVLIENILAAFEMEEILYELKEHIVGLNAGRWDYIFSVIKKFRNRENFLLPDRAQITMTVPFMRAYSELLVRSCHQRGAHAIGGMAAFIPSRRDPEVNRVALAKVREDKVRESNDGFDGTWIAHPDLVTVAGGV
;
A
#
# COMPACT_ATOMS: atom_id res chain seq x y z
N SER A 1 7.50 9.81 16.33
CA SER A 1 6.52 10.22 17.37
C SER A 1 5.11 9.91 16.93
N ASN A 2 4.58 10.57 15.87
CA ASN A 2 3.16 10.52 15.50
C ASN A 2 2.52 9.13 15.47
N LEU A 3 3.12 8.15 14.78
CA LEU A 3 2.54 6.80 14.70
C LEU A 3 2.48 6.11 16.06
N ARG A 4 3.50 6.31 16.90
CA ARG A 4 3.51 5.79 18.27
C ARG A 4 2.41 6.43 19.10
N ASP A 5 2.29 7.75 19.02
CA ASP A 5 1.30 8.50 19.79
C ASP A 5 -0.13 8.18 19.30
N ALA A 6 -0.30 7.86 18.01
CA ALA A 6 -1.56 7.37 17.45
C ALA A 6 -1.91 5.97 17.95
N VAL A 7 -0.93 5.05 18.00
CA VAL A 7 -1.10 3.73 18.62
C VAL A 7 -1.42 3.88 20.10
N ASP A 8 -0.80 4.81 20.82
CA ASP A 8 -1.07 5.13 22.22
C ASP A 8 -2.40 5.85 22.45
N ARG A 9 -3.07 6.30 21.39
CA ARG A 9 -4.33 7.04 21.42
C ARG A 9 -4.21 8.41 22.10
N VAL A 10 -3.02 9.01 22.05
CA VAL A 10 -2.69 10.32 22.63
C VAL A 10 -2.27 11.36 21.59
N ILE A 11 -2.22 10.99 20.31
CA ILE A 11 -1.95 11.96 19.23
C ILE A 11 -3.00 13.06 19.21
N SER A 12 -2.54 14.30 19.15
CA SER A 12 -3.36 15.48 18.95
C SER A 12 -2.63 16.48 18.06
N PHE A 13 -3.40 17.40 17.47
CA PHE A 13 -2.86 18.50 16.68
C PHE A 13 -3.68 19.75 16.95
N GLU A 14 -3.02 20.84 17.33
CA GLU A 14 -3.62 22.17 17.39
C GLU A 14 -3.11 22.96 16.19
N ASN A 15 -4.03 23.50 15.40
CA ASN A 15 -3.66 24.34 14.28
C ASN A 15 -3.41 25.79 14.75
N PRO A 16 -2.83 26.66 13.90
CA PRO A 16 -2.57 28.05 14.28
C PRO A 16 -3.81 28.90 14.58
N ASP A 17 -5.02 28.44 14.22
CA ASP A 17 -6.28 29.13 14.53
C ASP A 17 -6.91 28.68 15.88
N GLY A 18 -6.23 27.80 16.62
CA GLY A 18 -6.64 27.31 17.94
C GLY A 18 -7.57 26.10 17.90
N LYS A 19 -7.95 25.60 16.71
CA LYS A 19 -8.72 24.37 16.58
C LYS A 19 -7.84 23.15 16.87
N THR A 20 -8.33 22.32 17.79
CA THR A 20 -7.68 21.07 18.18
C THR A 20 -8.33 19.86 17.49
N TYR A 21 -7.50 18.90 17.11
CA TYR A 21 -7.85 17.62 16.50
C TYR A 21 -7.37 16.49 17.40
N SER A 22 -8.24 15.51 17.65
CA SER A 22 -7.96 14.30 18.43
C SER A 22 -8.63 13.08 17.78
N LEU A 23 -8.28 11.88 18.23
CA LEU A 23 -8.83 10.65 17.68
C LEU A 23 -10.26 10.40 18.17
N ASN A 24 -11.10 9.92 17.25
CA ASN A 24 -12.41 9.36 17.59
C ASN A 24 -12.28 8.06 18.42
N PRO A 25 -13.32 7.65 19.18
CA PRO A 25 -13.33 6.40 19.93
C PRO A 25 -13.05 5.15 19.09
N GLN A 26 -13.53 5.13 17.85
CA GLN A 26 -13.20 4.12 16.85
C GLN A 26 -12.44 4.78 15.71
N THR A 27 -11.35 4.15 15.28
CA THR A 27 -10.49 4.63 14.18
C THR A 27 -10.28 3.53 13.16
N ALA A 28 -9.92 3.93 11.94
CA ALA A 28 -9.43 2.99 10.94
C ALA A 28 -8.22 2.21 11.47
N VAL A 29 -8.05 0.98 10.98
CA VAL A 29 -6.86 0.16 11.25
C VAL A 29 -5.65 0.85 10.64
N LEU A 30 -4.60 1.04 11.44
CA LEU A 30 -3.35 1.67 11.01
C LEU A 30 -2.47 0.65 10.27
N MET A 31 -2.00 1.03 9.09
CA MET A 31 -0.98 0.30 8.34
C MET A 31 0.15 1.25 7.94
N VAL A 32 1.40 0.78 7.95
CA VAL A 32 2.58 1.59 7.64
C VAL A 32 3.20 1.17 6.32
N ARG A 33 3.49 2.13 5.44
CA ARG A 33 4.21 1.88 4.19
C ARG A 33 5.66 2.37 4.33
N PRO A 34 6.64 1.48 4.62
CA PRO A 34 8.05 1.87 4.63
C PRO A 34 8.51 2.30 3.23
N ARG A 35 9.68 2.95 3.16
CA ARG A 35 10.40 3.17 1.91
C ARG A 35 10.68 1.84 1.18
N GLY A 36 10.80 1.90 -0.15
CA GLY A 36 11.18 0.73 -0.97
C GLY A 36 12.69 0.47 -0.94
N TRP A 37 13.11 -0.74 -1.34
CA TRP A 37 14.49 -1.23 -1.17
C TRP A 37 15.61 -0.37 -1.75
N HIS A 38 15.30 0.48 -2.73
CA HIS A 38 16.25 1.36 -3.41
C HIS A 38 16.54 2.67 -2.64
N LEU A 39 15.89 2.91 -1.50
CA LEU A 39 16.06 4.15 -0.73
C LEU A 39 16.87 3.92 0.54
N GLU A 40 17.79 4.84 0.80
CA GLU A 40 18.65 4.86 1.98
C GLU A 40 18.13 5.83 3.07
N GLU A 41 18.60 5.64 4.29
CA GLU A 41 18.52 6.57 5.40
C GLU A 41 19.91 7.14 5.69
N LYS A 42 20.27 8.21 4.99
CA LYS A 42 21.60 8.82 5.04
C LYS A 42 22.03 9.36 6.42
N HIS A 43 21.11 9.51 7.37
CA HIS A 43 21.44 10.02 8.71
C HIS A 43 21.81 8.92 9.71
N ILE A 44 21.66 7.64 9.33
CA ILE A 44 22.07 6.49 10.14
C ILE A 44 23.14 5.74 9.35
N LEU A 45 24.33 5.64 9.93
CA LEU A 45 25.45 4.91 9.33
C LEU A 45 25.69 3.60 10.09
N ILE A 46 25.90 2.51 9.36
CA ILE A 46 26.34 1.22 9.87
C ILE A 46 27.65 0.90 9.16
N ASP A 47 28.72 0.78 9.93
CA ASP A 47 30.09 0.57 9.39
C ASP A 47 30.51 1.60 8.33
N GLY A 48 30.00 2.83 8.45
CA GLY A 48 30.29 3.94 7.54
C GLY A 48 29.34 4.07 6.35
N GLU A 49 28.47 3.08 6.10
CA GLU A 49 27.51 3.09 5.00
C GLU A 49 26.10 3.50 5.44
N ALA A 50 25.36 4.17 4.57
CA ALA A 50 23.99 4.58 4.87
C ALA A 50 23.08 3.36 5.08
N ALA A 51 22.28 3.38 6.14
CA ALA A 51 21.34 2.31 6.43
C ALA A 51 20.23 2.23 5.37
N SER A 52 19.63 1.05 5.19
CA SER A 52 18.43 0.91 4.34
C SER A 52 17.26 1.68 4.94
N GLY A 53 16.64 2.57 4.15
CA GLY A 53 15.46 3.32 4.57
C GLY A 53 14.27 2.40 4.86
N SER A 54 14.13 1.31 4.11
CA SER A 54 13.11 0.27 4.34
C SER A 54 13.21 -0.34 5.73
N LEU A 55 14.43 -0.72 6.14
CA LEU A 55 14.67 -1.37 7.43
C LEU A 55 14.51 -0.38 8.59
N VAL A 56 14.93 0.87 8.42
CA VAL A 56 14.74 1.91 9.44
C VAL A 56 13.25 2.17 9.70
N ASP A 57 12.46 2.38 8.65
CA ASP A 57 11.03 2.65 8.77
C ASP A 57 10.28 1.47 9.40
N PHE A 58 10.54 0.26 8.89
CA PHE A 58 9.96 -0.97 9.39
C PHE A 58 10.32 -1.21 10.86
N GLY A 59 11.62 -1.17 11.17
CA GLY A 59 12.17 -1.54 12.47
C GLY A 59 11.71 -0.58 13.58
N LEU A 60 11.77 0.73 13.33
CA LEU A 60 11.32 1.72 14.31
C LEU A 60 9.82 1.60 14.60
N TYR A 61 8.98 1.40 13.57
CA TYR A 61 7.56 1.21 13.81
C TYR A 61 7.27 -0.09 14.56
N LEU A 62 7.89 -1.20 14.18
CA LEU A 62 7.69 -2.48 14.85
C LEU A 62 8.09 -2.39 16.32
N PHE A 63 9.33 -1.96 16.56
CA PHE A 63 9.95 -1.92 17.89
C PHE A 63 9.13 -1.11 18.89
N HIS A 64 8.62 0.05 18.47
CA HIS A 64 7.87 0.92 19.37
C HIS A 64 6.42 0.51 19.59
N ASN A 65 5.81 -0.28 18.69
CA ASN A 65 4.36 -0.44 18.66
C ASN A 65 3.86 -1.88 18.76
N ALA A 66 4.65 -2.90 18.39
CA ALA A 66 4.16 -4.26 18.24
C ALA A 66 3.42 -4.80 19.48
N LYS A 67 4.04 -4.68 20.67
CA LYS A 67 3.42 -5.16 21.92
C LYS A 67 2.10 -4.46 22.23
N LYS A 68 2.07 -3.12 22.10
CA LYS A 68 0.88 -2.31 22.36
C LYS A 68 -0.25 -2.56 21.36
N LEU A 69 0.10 -2.84 20.10
CA LEU A 69 -0.86 -3.23 19.07
C LEU A 69 -1.51 -4.57 19.44
N LEU A 70 -0.71 -5.55 19.87
CA LEU A 70 -1.20 -6.86 20.29
C LEU A 70 -2.08 -6.79 21.54
N GLU A 71 -1.69 -6.01 22.56
CA GLU A 71 -2.49 -5.77 23.77
C GLU A 71 -3.88 -5.17 23.44
N LYS A 72 -3.98 -4.45 22.32
CA LYS A 72 -5.24 -3.84 21.82
C LYS A 72 -6.01 -4.75 20.87
N GLY A 73 -5.58 -6.00 20.67
CA GLY A 73 -6.24 -6.96 19.79
C GLY A 73 -6.07 -6.67 18.30
N THR A 74 -5.03 -5.92 17.93
CA THR A 74 -4.63 -5.66 16.53
C THR A 74 -3.17 -6.09 16.34
N GLY A 75 -2.53 -5.72 15.22
CA GLY A 75 -1.18 -6.17 14.89
C GLY A 75 -0.35 -5.13 14.14
N PRO A 76 0.97 -5.37 14.00
CA PRO A 76 1.87 -4.55 13.20
C PRO A 76 1.65 -4.84 11.71
N TYR A 77 1.00 -3.90 11.02
CA TYR A 77 0.58 -4.06 9.64
C TYR A 77 1.34 -3.16 8.68
N TYR A 78 1.73 -3.70 7.52
CA TYR A 78 2.55 -2.97 6.55
C TYR A 78 2.03 -3.05 5.12
N TYR A 79 2.39 -2.03 4.33
CA TYR A 79 2.28 -2.04 2.87
C TYR A 79 3.68 -2.05 2.26
N LEU A 80 4.04 -3.05 1.46
CA LEU A 80 5.39 -3.18 0.89
C LEU A 80 5.42 -2.64 -0.55
N PRO A 81 6.17 -1.55 -0.82
CA PRO A 81 6.16 -0.91 -2.14
C PRO A 81 7.25 -1.45 -3.07
N LYS A 82 7.00 -1.33 -4.38
CA LYS A 82 8.00 -1.41 -5.46
C LYS A 82 8.84 -2.68 -5.53
N LEU A 83 8.35 -3.81 -5.02
CA LEU A 83 9.04 -5.09 -5.24
C LEU A 83 9.11 -5.39 -6.74
N GLU A 84 10.25 -5.91 -7.21
CA GLU A 84 10.41 -6.30 -8.61
C GLU A 84 10.33 -7.83 -8.81
N ASN A 85 10.51 -8.63 -7.76
CA ASN A 85 10.53 -10.10 -7.84
C ASN A 85 10.26 -10.77 -6.47
N HIS A 86 10.02 -12.07 -6.48
CA HIS A 86 9.76 -12.89 -5.29
C HIS A 86 10.96 -12.99 -4.33
N ARG A 87 12.20 -12.81 -4.79
CA ARG A 87 13.37 -12.85 -3.90
C ARG A 87 13.43 -11.63 -2.98
N GLU A 88 12.95 -10.48 -3.45
CA GLU A 88 12.76 -9.30 -2.60
C GLU A 88 11.62 -9.50 -1.59
N ALA A 89 10.60 -10.30 -1.94
CA ALA A 89 9.58 -10.75 -0.98
C ALA A 89 10.16 -11.73 0.06
N ARG A 90 11.04 -12.65 -0.36
CA ARG A 90 11.79 -13.52 0.56
C ARG A 90 12.67 -12.73 1.52
N LEU A 91 13.37 -11.70 1.04
CA LEU A 91 14.15 -10.80 1.90
C LEU A 91 13.28 -10.18 2.99
N TRP A 92 12.07 -9.71 2.65
CA TRP A 92 11.12 -9.23 3.66
C TRP A 92 10.71 -10.33 4.64
N ASN A 93 10.43 -11.54 4.16
CA ASN A 93 10.09 -12.67 5.03
C ASN A 93 11.19 -12.98 6.05
N ASP A 94 12.46 -12.96 5.61
CA ASP A 94 13.62 -13.19 6.48
C ASP A 94 13.75 -12.07 7.53
N VAL A 95 13.54 -10.81 7.13
CA VAL A 95 13.50 -9.65 8.04
C VAL A 95 12.38 -9.80 9.07
N PHE A 96 11.18 -10.23 8.67
CA PHE A 96 10.06 -10.44 9.61
C PHE A 96 10.31 -11.57 10.58
N ASN A 97 10.85 -12.70 10.11
CA ASN A 97 11.22 -13.83 10.96
C ASN A 97 12.28 -13.41 11.98
N PHE A 98 13.33 -12.72 11.54
CA PHE A 98 14.35 -12.19 12.42
C PHE A 98 13.75 -11.26 13.49
N ALA A 99 12.95 -10.27 13.07
CA ALA A 99 12.38 -9.29 13.99
C ALA A 99 11.37 -9.88 14.98
N GLN A 100 10.56 -10.86 14.56
CA GLN A 100 9.64 -11.57 15.44
C GLN A 100 10.42 -12.41 16.47
N ASN A 101 11.47 -13.10 16.05
CA ASN A 101 12.32 -13.85 16.97
C ASN A 101 12.99 -12.93 18.00
N GLU A 102 13.61 -11.84 17.53
CA GLU A 102 14.30 -10.87 18.40
C GLU A 102 13.35 -10.22 19.42
N LEU A 103 12.14 -9.88 18.99
CA LEU A 103 11.13 -9.24 19.84
C LEU A 103 10.22 -10.23 20.57
N HIS A 104 10.49 -11.53 20.45
CA HIS A 104 9.73 -12.63 21.05
C HIS A 104 8.23 -12.58 20.69
N LEU A 105 7.93 -12.27 19.44
CA LEU A 105 6.59 -12.26 18.86
C LEU A 105 6.30 -13.60 18.18
N PRO A 106 5.07 -14.13 18.24
CA PRO A 106 4.69 -15.32 17.49
C PRO A 106 4.91 -15.17 15.98
N LEU A 107 5.22 -16.28 15.28
CA LEU A 107 5.31 -16.30 13.83
C LEU A 107 3.99 -15.83 13.19
N GLY A 108 4.09 -15.03 12.12
CA GLY A 108 2.93 -14.51 11.41
C GLY A 108 2.21 -13.37 12.15
N THR A 109 2.80 -12.82 13.21
CA THR A 109 2.31 -11.61 13.90
C THR A 109 2.32 -10.40 12.97
N ILE A 110 3.39 -10.23 12.20
CA ILE A 110 3.51 -9.17 11.22
C ILE A 110 2.64 -9.52 10.02
N LYS A 111 1.73 -8.62 9.62
CA LYS A 111 0.92 -8.79 8.40
C LYS A 111 1.22 -7.74 7.35
N VAL A 112 1.26 -8.16 6.09
CA VAL A 112 1.66 -7.28 4.98
C VAL A 112 0.72 -7.37 3.78
N THR A 113 0.52 -6.24 3.13
CA THR A 113 -0.05 -6.16 1.78
C THR A 113 1.03 -5.68 0.82
N VAL A 114 1.23 -6.37 -0.30
CA VAL A 114 2.27 -5.99 -1.28
C VAL A 114 1.66 -5.19 -2.42
N LEU A 115 2.26 -4.05 -2.77
CA LEU A 115 1.87 -3.31 -3.97
C LEU A 115 2.50 -3.98 -5.19
N ILE A 116 1.68 -4.53 -6.10
CA ILE A 116 2.15 -5.01 -7.40
C ILE A 116 2.20 -3.82 -8.35
N GLU A 117 3.12 -2.90 -8.09
CA GLU A 117 3.28 -1.66 -8.86
C GLU A 117 4.54 -1.66 -9.74
N ASN A 118 5.06 -2.86 -10.01
CA ASN A 118 6.15 -3.11 -10.95
C ASN A 118 5.73 -4.19 -11.96
N ILE A 119 6.01 -3.97 -13.24
CA ILE A 119 5.70 -4.90 -14.33
C ILE A 119 6.33 -6.28 -14.12
N LEU A 120 7.53 -6.36 -13.54
CA LEU A 120 8.18 -7.64 -13.29
C LEU A 120 7.46 -8.43 -12.20
N ALA A 121 7.05 -7.76 -11.11
CA ALA A 121 6.29 -8.38 -10.03
C ALA A 121 4.92 -8.90 -10.49
N ALA A 122 4.32 -8.33 -11.54
CA ALA A 122 3.07 -8.86 -12.10
C ALA A 122 3.21 -10.28 -12.69
N PHE A 123 4.42 -10.68 -13.09
CA PHE A 123 4.70 -12.05 -13.56
C PHE A 123 5.09 -13.01 -12.42
N GLU A 124 5.24 -12.51 -11.20
CA GLU A 124 5.70 -13.29 -10.04
C GLU A 124 4.76 -13.15 -8.84
N MET A 125 3.47 -12.82 -9.07
CA MET A 125 2.51 -12.57 -7.99
C MET A 125 2.30 -13.81 -7.10
N GLU A 126 2.22 -15.00 -7.68
CA GLU A 126 2.03 -16.23 -6.93
C GLU A 126 3.27 -16.62 -6.12
N GLU A 127 4.46 -16.41 -6.68
CA GLU A 127 5.73 -16.61 -5.98
C GLU A 127 5.90 -15.61 -4.84
N ILE A 128 5.54 -14.34 -5.04
CA ILE A 128 5.52 -13.32 -3.96
C ILE A 128 4.58 -13.76 -2.83
N LEU A 129 3.36 -14.21 -3.16
CA LEU A 129 2.40 -14.76 -2.18
C LEU A 129 2.99 -15.96 -1.44
N TYR A 130 3.70 -16.84 -2.14
CA TYR A 130 4.34 -18.01 -1.55
C TYR A 130 5.48 -17.65 -0.59
N GLU A 131 6.40 -16.79 -1.00
CA GLU A 131 7.57 -16.38 -0.19
C GLU A 131 7.16 -15.65 1.10
N LEU A 132 6.00 -14.98 1.08
CA LEU A 132 5.46 -14.26 2.24
C LEU A 132 4.28 -14.97 2.90
N LYS A 133 3.99 -16.25 2.63
CA LYS A 133 2.74 -16.93 3.03
C LYS A 133 2.35 -16.82 4.51
N GLU A 134 3.32 -16.71 5.42
CA GLU A 134 3.06 -16.57 6.87
C GLU A 134 2.63 -15.15 7.26
N HIS A 135 2.97 -14.16 6.43
CA HIS A 135 2.86 -12.73 6.72
C HIS A 135 1.92 -12.00 5.75
N ILE A 136 1.77 -12.44 4.51
CA ILE A 136 0.98 -11.72 3.50
C ILE A 136 -0.52 -11.91 3.72
N VAL A 137 -1.28 -10.83 3.51
CA VAL A 137 -2.75 -10.84 3.56
C VAL A 137 -3.38 -10.35 2.26
N GLY A 138 -2.59 -9.78 1.34
CA GLY A 138 -3.12 -9.31 0.07
C GLY A 138 -2.09 -8.70 -0.87
N LEU A 139 -2.55 -8.46 -2.10
CA LEU A 139 -1.86 -7.65 -3.10
C LEU A 139 -2.69 -6.41 -3.41
N ASN A 140 -2.03 -5.33 -3.81
CA ASN A 140 -2.69 -4.09 -4.23
C ASN A 140 -2.33 -3.71 -5.67
N ALA A 141 -3.34 -3.22 -6.39
CA ALA A 141 -3.20 -2.73 -7.74
C ALA A 141 -2.75 -1.26 -7.79
N GLY A 142 -1.63 -0.99 -8.47
CA GLY A 142 -1.11 0.35 -8.72
C GLY A 142 -1.31 0.79 -10.18
N ARG A 143 -1.59 2.08 -10.41
CA ARG A 143 -1.66 2.65 -11.78
C ARG A 143 -0.37 3.34 -12.19
N TRP A 144 0.00 4.41 -11.48
CA TRP A 144 1.08 5.29 -11.93
C TRP A 144 2.46 4.65 -11.83
N ASP A 145 2.79 4.03 -10.70
CA ASP A 145 4.06 3.32 -10.53
C ASP A 145 4.16 2.12 -11.48
N TYR A 146 3.05 1.41 -11.73
CA TYR A 146 3.02 0.31 -12.69
C TYR A 146 3.32 0.78 -14.12
N ILE A 147 2.64 1.82 -14.61
CA ILE A 147 2.91 2.43 -15.93
C ILE A 147 4.34 2.94 -16.01
N PHE A 148 4.84 3.60 -14.95
CA PHE A 148 6.23 4.03 -14.88
C PHE A 148 7.20 2.85 -14.99
N SER A 149 6.94 1.75 -14.29
CA SER A 149 7.79 0.56 -14.34
C SER A 149 7.83 -0.06 -15.75
N VAL A 150 6.69 -0.08 -16.45
CA VAL A 150 6.58 -0.53 -17.84
C VAL A 150 7.49 0.32 -18.73
N ILE A 151 7.39 1.65 -18.65
CA ILE A 151 8.27 2.56 -19.40
C ILE A 151 9.74 2.31 -19.05
N LYS A 152 10.08 2.25 -17.76
CA LYS A 152 11.45 2.04 -17.27
C LYS A 152 12.07 0.75 -17.82
N LYS A 153 11.31 -0.35 -17.82
CA LYS A 153 11.78 -1.68 -18.21
C LYS A 153 11.86 -1.84 -19.73
N PHE A 154 10.94 -1.22 -20.49
CA PHE A 154 10.90 -1.34 -21.94
C PHE A 154 11.49 -0.13 -22.69
N ARG A 155 12.13 0.82 -22.00
CA ARG A 155 12.70 2.06 -22.57
C ARG A 155 13.61 1.87 -23.79
N ASN A 156 14.27 0.72 -23.94
CA ASN A 156 15.17 0.41 -25.04
C ASN A 156 14.47 -0.29 -26.23
N ARG A 157 13.15 -0.48 -26.18
CA ARG A 157 12.36 -1.04 -27.28
C ARG A 157 11.72 0.11 -28.05
N GLU A 158 12.28 0.43 -29.22
CA GLU A 158 11.84 1.57 -30.05
C GLU A 158 10.33 1.55 -30.36
N ASN A 159 9.75 0.36 -30.54
CA ASN A 159 8.33 0.18 -30.83
C ASN A 159 7.44 0.10 -29.57
N PHE A 160 7.97 0.37 -28.38
CA PHE A 160 7.24 0.33 -27.12
C PHE A 160 6.93 1.74 -26.60
N LEU A 161 6.17 2.49 -27.42
CA LEU A 161 5.70 3.83 -27.08
C LEU A 161 4.31 3.75 -26.46
N LEU A 162 4.14 4.42 -25.32
CA LEU A 162 2.84 4.55 -24.66
C LEU A 162 2.20 5.91 -25.01
N PRO A 163 0.86 5.98 -25.10
CA PRO A 163 0.16 7.24 -25.29
C PRO A 163 0.26 8.11 -24.03
N ASP A 164 -0.36 9.30 -24.08
CA ASP A 164 -0.49 10.14 -22.89
C ASP A 164 -1.03 9.34 -21.70
N ARG A 165 -0.36 9.49 -20.56
CA ARG A 165 -0.65 8.73 -19.34
C ARG A 165 -2.13 8.81 -18.89
N ALA A 166 -2.82 9.90 -19.23
CA ALA A 166 -4.25 10.07 -18.93
C ALA A 166 -5.14 9.06 -19.69
N GLN A 167 -4.73 8.67 -20.91
CA GLN A 167 -5.42 7.71 -21.77
C GLN A 167 -5.16 6.25 -21.34
N ILE A 168 -4.12 6.01 -20.55
CA ILE A 168 -3.80 4.68 -20.00
C ILE A 168 -4.65 4.44 -18.74
N THR A 169 -5.95 4.22 -18.92
CA THR A 169 -6.91 3.89 -17.86
C THR A 169 -6.74 2.44 -17.38
N MET A 170 -7.42 2.05 -16.30
CA MET A 170 -7.43 0.64 -15.86
C MET A 170 -8.15 -0.31 -16.83
N THR A 171 -8.84 0.23 -17.85
CA THR A 171 -9.64 -0.55 -18.81
C THR A 171 -8.91 -0.86 -20.11
N VAL A 172 -7.73 -0.28 -20.37
CA VAL A 172 -6.93 -0.65 -21.55
C VAL A 172 -6.39 -2.08 -21.42
N PRO A 173 -6.16 -2.81 -22.52
CA PRO A 173 -5.98 -4.27 -22.48
C PRO A 173 -4.92 -4.78 -21.48
N PHE A 174 -3.73 -4.19 -21.47
CA PHE A 174 -2.65 -4.66 -20.58
C PHE A 174 -2.89 -4.32 -19.10
N MET A 175 -3.56 -3.20 -18.81
CA MET A 175 -3.95 -2.85 -17.44
C MET A 175 -5.08 -3.74 -16.95
N ARG A 176 -6.01 -4.10 -17.84
CA ARG A 176 -7.10 -5.04 -17.55
C ARG A 176 -6.57 -6.44 -17.25
N ALA A 177 -5.67 -6.95 -18.09
CA ALA A 177 -5.03 -8.24 -17.87
C ALA A 177 -4.27 -8.27 -16.54
N TYR A 178 -3.57 -7.19 -16.22
CA TYR A 178 -2.90 -7.02 -14.93
C TYR A 178 -3.88 -7.08 -13.73
N SER A 179 -5.00 -6.35 -13.77
CA SER A 179 -5.99 -6.37 -12.68
C SER A 179 -6.65 -7.74 -12.52
N GLU A 180 -7.03 -8.39 -13.62
CA GLU A 180 -7.67 -9.72 -13.59
C GLU A 180 -6.72 -10.79 -13.06
N LEU A 181 -5.44 -10.74 -13.47
CA LEU A 181 -4.41 -11.63 -12.96
C LEU A 181 -4.21 -11.44 -11.46
N LEU A 182 -4.20 -10.19 -10.97
CA LEU A 182 -4.03 -9.90 -9.55
C LEU A 182 -5.18 -10.47 -8.72
N VAL A 183 -6.44 -10.19 -9.11
CA VAL A 183 -7.62 -10.72 -8.41
C VAL A 183 -7.58 -12.24 -8.37
N ARG A 184 -7.35 -12.88 -9.53
CA ARG A 184 -7.27 -14.34 -9.63
C ARG A 184 -6.18 -14.92 -8.72
N SER A 185 -4.97 -14.35 -8.76
CA SER A 185 -3.83 -14.86 -7.99
C SER A 185 -4.06 -14.72 -6.48
N CYS A 186 -4.62 -13.59 -6.04
CA CYS A 186 -5.00 -13.37 -4.64
C CYS A 186 -6.04 -14.39 -4.17
N HIS A 187 -7.17 -14.48 -4.87
CA HIS A 187 -8.30 -15.30 -4.45
C HIS A 187 -8.00 -16.79 -4.48
N GLN A 188 -7.17 -17.25 -5.44
CA GLN A 188 -6.69 -18.63 -5.47
C GLN A 188 -5.86 -19.02 -4.24
N ARG A 189 -5.27 -18.04 -3.55
CA ARG A 189 -4.45 -18.23 -2.34
C ARG A 189 -5.12 -17.74 -1.06
N GLY A 190 -6.39 -17.35 -1.12
CA GLY A 190 -7.13 -16.82 0.04
C GLY A 190 -6.63 -15.46 0.53
N ALA A 191 -5.96 -14.70 -0.32
CA ALA A 191 -5.46 -13.35 -0.02
C ALA A 191 -6.40 -12.28 -0.61
N HIS A 192 -6.36 -11.07 -0.05
CA HIS A 192 -7.14 -9.95 -0.54
C HIS A 192 -6.53 -9.34 -1.81
N ALA A 193 -7.37 -9.01 -2.78
CA ALA A 193 -7.06 -8.15 -3.92
C ALA A 193 -7.57 -6.73 -3.64
N ILE A 194 -6.68 -5.76 -3.50
CA ILE A 194 -7.04 -4.37 -3.22
C ILE A 194 -6.90 -3.51 -4.48
N GLY A 195 -7.96 -2.80 -4.84
CA GLY A 195 -8.05 -1.91 -5.98
C GLY A 195 -7.22 -0.63 -5.85
N GLY A 196 -7.20 0.14 -6.93
CA GLY A 196 -6.33 1.30 -7.06
C GLY A 196 -6.82 2.56 -6.34
N MET A 197 -6.03 3.63 -6.45
CA MET A 197 -6.29 4.91 -5.81
C MET A 197 -7.29 5.79 -6.57
N ALA A 198 -8.32 6.30 -5.89
CA ALA A 198 -9.04 7.52 -6.28
C ALA A 198 -8.37 8.77 -5.68
N ALA A 199 -7.63 9.50 -6.50
CA ALA A 199 -6.78 10.61 -6.07
C ALA A 199 -7.46 12.00 -6.10
N PHE A 200 -8.76 12.07 -6.39
CA PHE A 200 -9.46 13.36 -6.48
C PHE A 200 -9.57 14.03 -5.10
N ILE A 201 -9.28 15.33 -5.03
CA ILE A 201 -9.47 16.16 -3.84
C ILE A 201 -10.70 17.04 -4.09
N PRO A 202 -11.81 16.86 -3.35
CA PRO A 202 -13.00 17.68 -3.52
C PRO A 202 -12.74 19.17 -3.28
N SER A 203 -13.28 20.00 -4.17
CA SER A 203 -13.25 21.45 -4.07
C SER A 203 -14.27 21.94 -3.06
N ARG A 204 -13.88 22.79 -2.11
CA ARG A 204 -14.82 23.46 -1.19
C ARG A 204 -15.58 24.62 -1.86
N ARG A 205 -15.16 25.06 -3.05
CA ARG A 205 -15.69 26.26 -3.73
C ARG A 205 -16.55 25.93 -4.96
N ASP A 206 -16.41 24.73 -5.51
CA ASP A 206 -17.04 24.33 -6.77
C ASP A 206 -17.79 23.00 -6.61
N PRO A 207 -19.10 23.06 -6.34
CA PRO A 207 -19.94 21.87 -6.21
C PRO A 207 -20.07 21.06 -7.51
N GLU A 208 -19.98 21.70 -8.68
CA GLU A 208 -20.20 21.02 -9.96
C GLU A 208 -18.99 20.17 -10.35
N VAL A 209 -17.77 20.69 -10.12
CA VAL A 209 -16.54 19.90 -10.26
C VAL A 209 -16.58 18.67 -9.36
N ASN A 210 -17.07 18.80 -8.13
CA ASN A 210 -17.25 17.66 -7.23
C ASN A 210 -18.26 16.66 -7.79
N ARG A 211 -19.42 17.12 -8.26
CA ARG A 211 -20.46 16.24 -8.80
C ARG A 211 -19.92 15.36 -9.93
N VAL A 212 -19.20 15.97 -10.89
CA VAL A 212 -18.61 15.25 -12.03
C VAL A 212 -17.51 14.29 -11.57
N ALA A 213 -16.63 14.71 -10.67
CA ALA A 213 -15.52 13.90 -10.22
C ALA A 213 -15.97 12.73 -9.33
N LEU A 214 -16.94 12.95 -8.43
CA LEU A 214 -17.49 11.91 -7.56
C LEU A 214 -18.25 10.85 -8.36
N ALA A 215 -18.95 11.24 -9.44
CA ALA A 215 -19.57 10.28 -10.36
C ALA A 215 -18.51 9.35 -10.99
N LYS A 216 -17.41 9.92 -11.50
CA LYS A 216 -16.30 9.14 -12.06
C LYS A 216 -15.63 8.23 -11.03
N VAL A 217 -15.41 8.72 -9.81
CA VAL A 217 -14.89 7.90 -8.70
C VAL A 217 -15.82 6.73 -8.44
N ARG A 218 -17.14 6.97 -8.36
CA ARG A 218 -18.12 5.90 -8.14
C ARG A 218 -18.10 4.87 -9.26
N GLU A 219 -18.09 5.30 -10.52
CA GLU A 219 -18.00 4.41 -11.68
C GLU A 219 -16.73 3.54 -11.63
N ASP A 220 -15.58 4.15 -11.33
CA ASP A 220 -14.32 3.45 -11.18
C ASP A 220 -14.38 2.40 -10.06
N LYS A 221 -15.02 2.72 -8.92
CA LYS A 221 -15.13 1.81 -7.78
C LYS A 221 -16.14 0.69 -8.00
N VAL A 222 -17.24 0.98 -8.68
CA VAL A 222 -18.22 -0.04 -9.09
C VAL A 222 -17.55 -1.05 -10.01
N ARG A 223 -16.72 -0.59 -10.94
CA ARG A 223 -15.93 -1.49 -11.78
C ARG A 223 -14.98 -2.34 -10.95
N GLU A 224 -14.16 -1.75 -10.07
CA GLU A 224 -13.24 -2.51 -9.22
C GLU A 224 -13.97 -3.59 -8.39
N SER A 225 -15.12 -3.24 -7.80
CA SER A 225 -15.97 -4.21 -7.07
C SER A 225 -16.47 -5.33 -7.98
N ASN A 226 -17.01 -5.00 -9.16
CA ASN A 226 -17.48 -5.99 -10.14
C ASN A 226 -16.36 -6.89 -10.69
N ASP A 227 -15.12 -6.40 -10.72
CA ASP A 227 -13.95 -7.16 -11.13
C ASP A 227 -13.44 -8.13 -10.05
N GLY A 228 -14.00 -8.06 -8.83
CA GLY A 228 -13.67 -8.95 -7.72
C GLY A 228 -12.63 -8.38 -6.75
N PHE A 229 -12.35 -7.08 -6.75
CA PHE A 229 -11.50 -6.51 -5.70
C PHE A 229 -12.21 -6.48 -4.34
N ASP A 230 -11.50 -6.86 -3.28
CA ASP A 230 -11.98 -6.90 -1.89
C ASP A 230 -12.02 -5.53 -1.20
N GLY A 231 -11.38 -4.53 -1.80
CA GLY A 231 -11.30 -3.18 -1.27
C GLY A 231 -10.69 -2.21 -2.26
N THR A 232 -10.62 -0.92 -1.89
CA THR A 232 -10.14 0.16 -2.76
C THR A 232 -9.42 1.24 -1.98
N TRP A 233 -8.58 2.04 -2.65
CA TRP A 233 -7.92 3.21 -2.08
C TRP A 233 -8.57 4.55 -2.45
N ILE A 234 -8.51 5.49 -1.50
CA ILE A 234 -8.89 6.89 -1.66
C ILE A 234 -7.80 7.79 -1.04
N ALA A 235 -7.61 9.00 -1.59
CA ALA A 235 -6.59 9.93 -1.11
C ALA A 235 -7.16 10.99 -0.15
N HIS A 236 -8.48 11.09 -0.04
CA HIS A 236 -9.13 12.16 0.72
C HIS A 236 -10.32 11.63 1.54
N PRO A 237 -10.49 12.05 2.82
CA PRO A 237 -11.57 11.56 3.69
C PRO A 237 -12.98 11.75 3.12
N ASP A 238 -13.24 12.84 2.40
CA ASP A 238 -14.54 13.09 1.76
C ASP A 238 -14.94 12.02 0.71
N LEU A 239 -14.01 11.17 0.26
CA LEU A 239 -14.32 10.07 -0.65
C LEU A 239 -14.71 8.76 0.06
N VAL A 240 -14.60 8.68 1.39
CA VAL A 240 -14.90 7.46 2.17
C VAL A 240 -16.33 6.99 1.89
N THR A 241 -17.31 7.88 2.00
CA THR A 241 -18.73 7.52 1.81
C THR A 241 -19.03 7.09 0.38
N VAL A 242 -18.36 7.69 -0.62
CA VAL A 242 -18.57 7.34 -2.03
C VAL A 242 -17.98 5.97 -2.34
N ALA A 243 -16.77 5.69 -1.83
CA ALA A 243 -16.12 4.40 -2.05
C ALA A 243 -16.76 3.27 -1.25
N GLY A 244 -17.19 3.52 0.00
CA GLY A 244 -17.85 2.51 0.84
C GLY A 244 -19.33 2.28 0.53
N GLY A 245 -19.94 3.11 -0.32
CA GLY A 245 -21.32 2.96 -0.79
C GLY A 245 -21.46 2.19 -2.11
N VAL A 246 -20.39 1.53 -2.54
CA VAL A 246 -20.29 0.68 -3.72
C VAL A 246 -20.09 -0.75 -3.27
#